data_AF-A0A800H941-F1
#
_entry.id   AF-A0A800H941-F1
#
_cell.length_a   1.000
_cell.length_b   1.000
_cell.length_c   1.000
_cell.angle_alpha   90.00
_cell.angle_beta   90.00
_cell.angle_gamma   90.00
#
_symmetry.space_group_name_H-M   'P 1'
#
loop_
_entity.id
_entity.type
_entity.pdbx_description
1 polymer ?
#
loop_
_entity_poly.entity_id
_entity_poly.type
_entity_poly.pdbx_seq_one_letter_code
_entity_poly.pdbx_strand_id
1 'polypeptide(L)'
;MKKIIFILLLYFPFLLADEISVSISETVMNDYLTLVGDFKDVSEDDDIQIIWMLENPRVKFENGEALFLVHANYTHGQLNIRKDIKLKIDIQFNSRKNTVQLIITDPVIKMERNGEILEELDISDIYQSDFVFSGPMLINDSFTIKTAEGKEKFDVTTQDPIITIESGVIKIAIDLLYE
;
A
#
# COMPACT_ATOMS: atom_id res chain seq x y z
N MET A 1 5.58 -56.28 37.34
CA MET A 1 5.48 -54.83 37.65
C MET A 1 5.42 -54.08 36.33
N LYS A 2 4.25 -53.58 35.92
CA LYS A 2 4.09 -52.77 34.69
C LYS A 2 4.07 -51.29 35.10
N LYS A 3 5.07 -50.53 34.68
CA LYS A 3 5.13 -49.08 34.86
C LYS A 3 4.19 -48.44 33.84
N ILE A 4 3.11 -47.83 34.31
CA ILE A 4 2.23 -46.99 33.49
C ILE A 4 2.87 -45.61 33.47
N ILE A 5 3.35 -45.18 32.30
CA ILE A 5 3.86 -43.83 32.08
C ILE A 5 2.66 -42.94 31.83
N PHE A 6 2.41 -41.99 32.74
CA PHE A 6 1.39 -40.98 32.59
C PHE A 6 1.99 -39.84 31.76
N ILE A 7 1.64 -39.77 30.48
CA ILE A 7 2.01 -38.63 29.63
C ILE A 7 1.03 -37.51 29.96
N LEU A 8 1.52 -36.49 30.68
CA LEU A 8 0.79 -35.26 30.94
C LEU A 8 0.82 -34.43 29.64
N LEU A 9 -0.26 -34.46 28.85
CA LEU A 9 -0.48 -33.49 27.79
C LEU A 9 -0.83 -32.15 28.46
N LEU A 10 0.16 -31.25 28.57
CA LEU A 10 -0.09 -29.85 28.85
C LEU A 10 -0.77 -29.23 27.62
N TYR A 11 -2.10 -29.26 27.62
CA TYR A 11 -2.89 -28.37 26.77
C TYR A 11 -2.71 -26.96 27.33
N PHE A 12 -1.76 -26.20 26.77
CA PHE A 12 -1.84 -24.75 26.83
C PHE A 12 -2.97 -24.35 25.88
N PRO A 13 -4.09 -23.77 26.35
CA PRO A 13 -4.99 -23.08 25.47
C PRO A 13 -4.28 -21.80 25.06
N PHE A 14 -3.50 -21.85 23.98
CA PHE A 14 -3.22 -20.63 23.24
C PHE A 14 -4.59 -20.15 22.76
N LEU A 15 -5.14 -19.13 23.43
CA LEU A 15 -6.30 -18.41 22.94
C LEU A 15 -5.96 -17.95 21.53
N LEU A 16 -6.80 -18.30 20.56
CA LEU A 16 -6.60 -17.94 19.16
C LEU A 16 -6.40 -16.43 19.09
N ALA A 17 -5.23 -16.03 18.61
CA ALA A 17 -4.90 -14.64 18.31
C ALA A 17 -5.93 -14.11 17.32
N ASP A 18 -6.67 -13.09 17.72
CA ASP A 18 -7.56 -12.35 16.82
C ASP A 18 -6.78 -11.14 16.28
N GLU A 19 -7.12 -10.70 15.07
CA GLU A 19 -6.41 -9.61 14.40
C GLU A 19 -7.13 -8.26 14.58
N ILE A 20 -6.36 -7.18 14.63
CA ILE A 20 -6.89 -5.84 14.37
C ILE A 20 -6.35 -5.33 13.03
N SER A 21 -7.17 -4.64 12.26
CA SER A 21 -6.78 -4.19 10.93
C SER A 21 -7.27 -2.80 10.58
N VAL A 22 -6.53 -2.16 9.67
CA VAL A 22 -6.91 -0.95 8.96
C VAL A 22 -7.04 -1.28 7.48
N SER A 23 -8.02 -0.68 6.82
CA SER A 23 -8.26 -0.86 5.39
C SER A 23 -8.24 0.48 4.67
N ILE A 24 -7.53 0.55 3.54
CA ILE A 24 -7.45 1.71 2.66
C ILE A 24 -8.13 1.32 1.35
N SER A 25 -9.24 1.98 1.03
CA SER A 25 -9.99 1.66 -0.19
C SER A 25 -9.37 2.31 -1.43
N GLU A 26 -9.52 1.64 -2.57
CA GLU A 26 -9.17 2.14 -3.90
C GLU A 26 -9.82 3.50 -4.18
N THR A 27 -11.06 3.70 -3.70
CA THR A 27 -11.81 4.95 -3.84
C THR A 27 -11.09 6.14 -3.23
N VAL A 28 -10.52 6.01 -2.02
CA VAL A 28 -9.82 7.14 -1.37
C VAL A 28 -8.67 7.66 -2.22
N MET A 29 -7.90 6.74 -2.81
CA MET A 29 -6.77 7.09 -3.66
C MET A 29 -7.22 7.64 -5.03
N ASN A 30 -8.29 7.09 -5.59
CA ASN A 30 -8.86 7.60 -6.85
C ASN A 30 -9.53 8.96 -6.70
N ASP A 31 -10.16 9.25 -5.57
CA ASP A 31 -10.69 10.59 -5.27
C ASP A 31 -9.57 11.62 -5.21
N TYR A 32 -8.42 11.25 -4.60
CA TYR A 32 -7.22 12.08 -4.61
C TYR A 32 -6.68 12.32 -6.03
N LEU A 33 -6.51 11.27 -6.83
CA LEU A 33 -6.01 11.42 -8.20
C LEU A 33 -6.98 12.21 -9.09
N THR A 34 -8.28 12.14 -8.81
CA THR A 34 -9.29 12.99 -9.47
C THR A 34 -9.10 14.47 -9.12
N LEU A 35 -8.70 14.79 -7.88
CA LEU A 35 -8.40 16.16 -7.46
C LEU A 35 -7.09 16.69 -8.08
N VAL A 36 -6.07 15.84 -8.19
CA VAL A 36 -4.83 16.18 -8.91
C VAL A 36 -5.12 16.40 -10.40
N GLY A 37 -5.89 15.48 -11.00
CA GLY A 37 -6.38 15.56 -12.36
C GLY A 37 -5.33 15.25 -13.43
N ASP A 38 -5.70 15.55 -14.66
CA ASP A 38 -4.82 15.38 -15.82
C ASP A 38 -3.67 16.37 -15.77
N PHE A 39 -2.51 15.94 -16.25
CA PHE A 39 -1.31 16.77 -16.34
C PHE A 39 -1.01 17.12 -17.79
N LYS A 40 -0.62 18.36 -18.04
CA LYS A 40 -0.13 18.81 -19.34
C LYS A 40 1.06 19.73 -19.16
N ASP A 41 2.14 19.40 -19.86
CA ASP A 41 3.30 20.26 -19.99
C ASP A 41 3.61 20.53 -21.45
N VAL A 42 4.02 21.76 -21.75
CA VAL A 42 4.34 22.21 -23.09
C VAL A 42 5.67 22.95 -23.02
N SER A 43 6.67 22.38 -23.69
CA SER A 43 8.00 22.95 -23.82
C SER A 43 8.39 23.06 -25.29
N GLU A 44 9.52 23.71 -25.54
CA GLU A 44 10.05 23.91 -26.88
C GLU A 44 11.57 23.67 -26.83
N ASP A 45 12.06 22.85 -27.75
CA ASP A 45 13.49 22.55 -27.92
C ASP A 45 13.83 22.64 -29.41
N ASP A 46 14.86 23.41 -29.77
CA ASP A 46 15.26 23.67 -31.16
C ASP A 46 14.09 24.06 -32.11
N ASP A 47 13.20 24.97 -31.67
CA ASP A 47 11.97 25.38 -32.37
C ASP A 47 10.97 24.22 -32.62
N ILE A 48 11.15 23.09 -31.93
CA ILE A 48 10.24 21.93 -31.96
C ILE A 48 9.45 21.91 -30.66
N GLN A 49 8.12 21.96 -30.79
CA GLN A 49 7.22 21.83 -29.66
C GLN A 49 7.22 20.40 -29.11
N ILE A 50 7.42 20.29 -27.80
CA ILE A 50 7.28 19.06 -27.02
C ILE A 50 6.05 19.21 -26.12
N ILE A 51 5.16 18.21 -26.15
CA ILE A 51 3.94 18.19 -25.33
C ILE A 51 3.85 16.86 -24.61
N TRP A 52 3.77 16.94 -23.29
CA TRP A 52 3.36 15.83 -22.43
C TRP A 52 1.91 16.00 -22.02
N MET A 53 1.13 14.93 -22.13
CA MET A 53 -0.21 14.84 -21.56
C MET A 53 -0.35 13.51 -20.83
N LEU A 54 -0.73 13.57 -19.55
CA LEU A 54 -1.07 12.41 -18.75
C LEU A 54 -2.56 12.51 -18.39
N GLU A 55 -3.34 11.54 -18.85
CA GLU A 55 -4.79 11.57 -18.78
C GLU A 55 -5.33 10.39 -17.96
N ASN A 56 -6.41 10.65 -17.21
CA ASN A 56 -7.13 9.65 -16.40
C ASN A 56 -6.21 8.86 -15.43
N PRO A 57 -5.43 9.57 -14.58
CA PRO A 57 -4.63 8.93 -13.55
C PRO A 57 -5.55 8.23 -12.54
N ARG A 58 -5.27 6.97 -12.26
CA ARG A 58 -6.06 6.16 -11.31
C ARG A 58 -5.21 5.06 -10.69
N VAL A 59 -5.66 4.55 -9.55
CA VAL A 59 -5.14 3.33 -8.96
C VAL A 59 -6.08 2.15 -9.16
N LYS A 60 -5.49 0.96 -9.16
CA LYS A 60 -6.20 -0.32 -9.14
C LYS A 60 -5.57 -1.24 -8.10
N PHE A 61 -6.39 -1.78 -7.20
CA PHE A 61 -6.01 -2.79 -6.24
C PHE A 61 -6.68 -4.10 -6.62
N GLU A 62 -5.91 -5.09 -7.06
CA GLU A 62 -6.44 -6.40 -7.45
C GLU A 62 -5.32 -7.44 -7.51
N ASN A 63 -5.69 -8.71 -7.30
CA ASN A 63 -4.79 -9.85 -7.50
C ASN A 63 -3.47 -9.77 -6.70
N GLY A 64 -3.49 -9.20 -5.50
CA GLY A 64 -2.29 -9.03 -4.69
C GLY A 64 -1.36 -7.89 -5.16
N GLU A 65 -1.78 -7.07 -6.12
CA GLU A 65 -1.02 -5.93 -6.63
C GLU A 65 -1.78 -4.60 -6.42
N ALA A 66 -1.03 -3.55 -6.08
CA ALA A 66 -1.50 -2.17 -6.18
C ALA A 66 -0.79 -1.50 -7.36
N LEU A 67 -1.57 -0.86 -8.22
CA LEU A 67 -1.09 -0.35 -9.50
C LEU A 67 -1.52 1.09 -9.69
N PHE A 68 -0.60 1.92 -10.17
CA PHE A 68 -0.90 3.23 -10.74
C PHE A 68 -1.05 3.09 -12.26
N LEU A 69 -2.12 3.68 -12.81
CA LEU A 69 -2.49 3.60 -14.21
C LEU A 69 -2.73 5.01 -14.76
N VAL A 70 -2.15 5.31 -15.91
CA VAL A 70 -2.37 6.60 -16.60
C VAL A 70 -2.20 6.44 -18.11
N HIS A 71 -2.92 7.24 -18.90
CA HIS A 71 -2.72 7.31 -20.34
C HIS A 71 -1.73 8.41 -20.66
N ALA A 72 -0.57 8.07 -21.20
CA ALA A 72 0.46 9.03 -21.55
C ALA A 72 0.46 9.30 -23.06
N ASN A 73 0.33 10.57 -23.44
CA ASN A 73 0.55 11.04 -24.80
C ASN A 73 1.75 11.97 -24.83
N TYR A 74 2.67 11.69 -25.74
CA TYR A 74 3.86 12.50 -25.98
C TYR A 74 3.86 12.96 -27.42
N THR A 75 4.01 14.27 -27.63
CA THR A 75 4.17 14.87 -28.96
C THR A 75 5.53 15.55 -29.03
N HIS A 76 6.28 15.28 -30.10
CA HIS A 76 7.54 15.95 -30.41
C HIS A 76 7.52 16.33 -31.89
N GLY A 77 7.21 17.60 -32.17
CA GLY A 77 6.95 18.09 -33.53
C GLY A 77 5.80 17.33 -34.20
N GLN A 78 6.11 16.54 -35.24
CA GLN A 78 5.12 15.71 -35.94
C GLN A 78 4.96 14.29 -35.36
N LEU A 79 5.85 13.89 -34.44
CA LEU A 79 5.78 12.59 -33.79
C LEU A 79 4.75 12.63 -32.66
N ASN A 80 3.84 11.65 -32.64
CA ASN A 80 2.94 11.41 -31.53
C ASN A 80 3.06 9.95 -31.07
N ILE A 81 3.29 9.76 -29.76
CA ILE A 81 3.38 8.45 -29.11
C ILE A 81 2.31 8.40 -28.04
N ARG A 82 1.54 7.32 -28.00
CA ARG A 82 0.54 7.05 -26.97
C ARG A 82 0.86 5.74 -26.27
N LYS A 83 0.83 5.74 -24.94
CA LYS A 83 1.19 4.59 -24.13
C LYS A 83 0.30 4.51 -22.90
N ASP A 84 -0.27 3.34 -22.66
CA ASP A 84 -0.90 3.02 -21.39
C ASP A 84 0.19 2.65 -20.39
N ILE A 85 0.30 3.44 -19.33
CA ILE A 85 1.33 3.27 -18.31
C ILE A 85 0.72 2.51 -17.14
N LYS A 86 1.45 1.48 -16.69
CA LYS A 86 1.18 0.70 -15.49
C LYS A 86 2.44 0.67 -14.63
N LEU A 87 2.39 1.30 -13.47
CA LEU A 87 3.47 1.30 -12.48
C LEU A 87 2.98 0.59 -11.21
N LYS A 88 3.91 -0.05 -10.48
CA LYS A 88 3.57 -0.67 -9.21
C LYS A 88 3.50 0.38 -8.11
N ILE A 89 2.66 0.11 -7.12
CA ILE A 89 2.60 0.85 -5.87
C ILE A 89 3.07 -0.10 -4.77
N ASP A 90 4.10 0.33 -4.05
CA ASP A 90 4.59 -0.33 -2.85
C ASP A 90 3.87 0.22 -1.61
N ILE A 91 3.55 -0.67 -0.67
CA ILE A 91 2.85 -0.33 0.57
C ILE A 91 3.86 -0.40 1.70
N GLN A 92 4.28 0.77 2.18
CA GLN A 92 5.30 0.86 3.22
C GLN A 92 4.66 1.12 4.57
N PHE A 93 4.88 0.19 5.50
CA PHE A 93 4.48 0.35 6.90
C PHE A 93 5.69 0.67 7.78
N ASN A 94 5.59 1.75 8.56
CA ASN A 94 6.55 2.14 9.57
C ASN A 94 6.01 1.79 10.96
N SER A 95 6.49 0.69 11.55
CA SER A 95 6.04 0.22 12.86
C SER A 95 6.34 1.19 14.01
N ARG A 96 7.41 1.98 13.92
CA ARG A 96 7.77 2.95 14.97
C ARG A 96 6.84 4.15 15.02
N LYS A 97 6.40 4.61 13.85
CA LYS A 97 5.48 5.75 13.72
C LYS A 97 4.01 5.31 13.61
N ASN A 98 3.78 4.01 13.43
CA ASN A 98 2.48 3.43 13.06
C ASN A 98 1.84 4.12 11.85
N THR A 99 2.60 4.24 10.76
CA THR A 99 2.15 4.91 9.55
C THR A 99 2.26 4.02 8.33
N VAL A 100 1.29 4.11 7.43
CA VAL A 100 1.26 3.46 6.12
C VAL A 100 1.37 4.52 5.02
N GLN A 101 2.23 4.28 4.04
CA GLN A 101 2.40 5.11 2.85
C GLN A 101 2.31 4.24 1.59
N LEU A 102 1.75 4.81 0.53
CA LEU A 102 1.64 4.18 -0.78
C LEU A 102 2.60 4.89 -1.73
N ILE A 103 3.60 4.17 -2.26
CA ILE A 103 4.69 4.74 -3.05
C ILE A 103 4.65 4.17 -4.47
N ILE A 104 4.53 5.01 -5.48
CA ILE A 104 4.69 4.60 -6.88
C ILE A 104 6.17 4.25 -7.09
N THR A 105 6.44 2.99 -7.43
CA THR A 105 7.82 2.52 -7.64
C THR A 105 8.30 2.89 -9.03
N ASP A 106 9.55 3.34 -9.14
CA ASP A 106 10.17 3.78 -10.39
C ASP A 106 9.26 4.71 -11.20
N PRO A 107 8.92 5.91 -10.67
CA PRO A 107 7.91 6.81 -11.22
C PRO A 107 8.35 7.52 -12.51
N VAL A 108 9.13 6.87 -13.37
CA VAL A 108 9.66 7.45 -14.61
C VAL A 108 8.95 6.83 -15.81
N ILE A 109 8.27 7.66 -16.59
CA ILE A 109 7.66 7.28 -17.86
C ILE A 109 8.66 7.53 -18.97
N LYS A 110 8.99 6.47 -19.72
CA LYS A 110 9.88 6.55 -20.88
C LYS A 110 9.09 6.47 -22.18
N MET A 111 9.29 7.45 -23.05
CA MET A 111 8.77 7.47 -24.41
C MET A 111 9.87 7.03 -25.35
N GLU A 112 9.61 5.95 -26.10
CA GLU A 112 10.60 5.28 -26.91
C GLU A 112 10.07 5.00 -28.31
N ARG A 113 10.97 5.03 -29.30
CA ARG A 113 10.66 4.63 -30.68
C ARG A 113 11.80 3.79 -31.22
N ASN A 114 11.48 2.62 -31.78
CA ASN A 114 12.47 1.70 -32.34
C ASN A 114 13.61 1.32 -31.37
N GLY A 115 13.34 1.33 -30.05
CA GLY A 115 14.32 1.01 -29.01
C GLY A 115 15.18 2.18 -28.52
N GLU A 116 15.00 3.38 -29.08
CA GLU A 116 15.63 4.61 -28.61
C GLU A 116 14.68 5.36 -27.68
N ILE A 117 15.16 5.75 -26.50
CA ILE A 117 14.43 6.62 -25.56
C ILE A 117 14.54 8.05 -26.09
N LEU A 118 13.38 8.66 -26.33
CA LEU A 118 13.27 10.03 -26.81
C LEU A 118 13.24 11.02 -25.65
N GLU A 119 12.43 10.71 -24.62
CA GLU A 119 12.23 11.57 -23.47
C GLU A 119 11.79 10.72 -22.26
N GLU A 120 12.12 11.21 -21.07
CA GLU A 120 11.69 10.64 -19.80
C GLU A 120 10.94 11.69 -18.97
N LEU A 121 9.86 11.29 -18.31
CA LEU A 121 9.12 12.15 -17.39
C LEU A 121 9.02 11.47 -16.03
N ASP A 122 9.63 12.07 -15.02
CA ASP A 122 9.39 11.69 -13.63
C ASP A 122 8.04 12.25 -13.17
N ILE A 123 7.15 11.36 -12.73
CA ILE A 123 5.81 11.70 -12.28
C ILE A 123 5.69 11.75 -10.76
N SER A 124 6.79 11.61 -10.01
CA SER A 124 6.77 11.69 -8.54
C SER A 124 6.16 13.01 -8.09
N ASP A 125 6.60 14.12 -8.65
CA ASP A 125 6.19 15.47 -8.23
C ASP A 125 4.76 15.81 -8.65
N ILE A 126 4.13 14.94 -9.46
CA ILE A 126 2.78 15.13 -10.00
C ILE A 126 1.79 14.24 -9.25
N TYR A 127 2.08 12.93 -9.14
CA TYR A 127 1.13 11.91 -8.70
C TYR A 127 1.54 11.15 -7.46
N GLN A 128 2.77 11.32 -6.94
CA GLN A 128 3.13 10.70 -5.67
C GLN A 128 2.33 11.36 -4.55
N SER A 129 1.49 10.58 -3.89
CA SER A 129 0.66 11.10 -2.81
C SER A 129 1.50 11.38 -1.56
N ASP A 130 1.25 12.52 -0.93
CA ASP A 130 1.74 12.87 0.41
C ASP A 130 0.92 12.21 1.53
N PHE A 131 -0.08 11.38 1.20
CA PHE A 131 -0.91 10.76 2.21
C PHE A 131 -0.14 9.78 3.08
N VAL A 132 -0.29 10.00 4.38
CA VAL A 132 0.21 9.12 5.43
C VAL A 132 -0.99 8.67 6.25
N PHE A 133 -1.28 7.38 6.19
CA PHE A 133 -2.39 6.77 6.92
C PHE A 133 -1.89 6.22 8.25
N SER A 134 -2.75 6.21 9.27
CA SER A 134 -2.46 5.46 10.50
C SER A 134 -2.57 3.96 10.22
N GLY A 135 -1.61 3.18 10.74
CA GLY A 135 -1.74 1.72 10.75
C GLY A 135 -2.58 1.21 11.93
N PRO A 136 -2.82 -0.11 11.99
CA PRO A 136 -3.49 -0.72 13.13
C PRO A 136 -2.62 -0.60 14.39
N MET A 137 -3.22 -0.19 15.50
CA MET A 137 -2.50 -0.05 16.78
C MET A 137 -3.43 -0.29 17.96
N LEU A 138 -2.92 -1.02 18.94
CA LEU A 138 -3.52 -1.14 20.26
C LEU A 138 -3.26 0.11 21.10
N ILE A 139 -4.31 0.61 21.75
CA ILE A 139 -4.21 1.76 22.65
C ILE A 139 -3.73 1.30 24.04
N ASN A 140 -4.17 0.13 24.49
CA ASN A 140 -3.82 -0.44 25.79
C ASN A 140 -2.92 -1.66 25.60
N ASP A 141 -1.89 -1.76 26.43
CA ASP A 141 -0.95 -2.90 26.47
C ASP A 141 -1.42 -4.03 27.39
N SER A 142 -2.54 -3.84 28.09
CA SER A 142 -3.07 -4.80 29.04
C SER A 142 -4.53 -4.53 29.37
N PHE A 143 -5.22 -5.54 29.86
CA PHE A 143 -6.58 -5.42 30.39
C PHE A 143 -6.77 -6.32 31.61
N THR A 144 -7.82 -6.04 32.39
CA THR A 144 -8.12 -6.79 33.61
C THR A 144 -9.51 -7.39 33.52
N ILE A 145 -9.62 -8.69 33.73
CA ILE A 145 -10.88 -9.42 33.76
C ILE A 145 -11.19 -9.83 35.20
N LYS A 146 -12.46 -9.83 35.57
CA LYS A 146 -12.92 -10.40 36.84
C LYS A 146 -13.26 -11.87 36.62
N THR A 147 -12.54 -12.75 37.30
CA THR A 147 -12.74 -14.21 37.29
C THR A 147 -13.36 -14.68 38.61
N ALA A 148 -13.66 -15.98 38.70
CA ALA A 148 -14.12 -16.59 39.95
C ALA A 148 -13.04 -16.55 41.06
N GLU A 149 -11.77 -16.46 40.68
CA GLU A 149 -10.61 -16.47 41.58
C GLU A 149 -10.12 -15.06 41.96
N GLY A 150 -10.60 -14.01 41.27
CA GLY A 150 -10.24 -12.63 41.59
C GLY A 150 -10.26 -11.71 40.37
N LYS A 151 -9.36 -10.74 40.36
CA LYS A 151 -9.05 -9.94 39.16
C LYS A 151 -7.75 -10.46 38.57
N GLU A 152 -7.78 -10.79 37.29
CA GLU A 152 -6.62 -11.27 36.54
C GLU A 152 -6.27 -10.25 35.47
N LYS A 153 -4.98 -9.90 35.36
CA LYS A 153 -4.46 -8.98 34.36
C LYS A 153 -3.83 -9.80 33.24
N PHE A 154 -4.18 -9.46 32.01
CA PHE A 154 -3.59 -10.03 30.80
C PHE A 154 -2.81 -8.93 30.09
N ASP A 155 -1.58 -9.23 29.72
CA ASP A 155 -0.77 -8.36 28.87
C ASP A 155 -1.07 -8.68 27.40
N VAL A 156 -1.05 -7.65 26.55
CA VAL A 156 -1.34 -7.76 25.12
C VAL A 156 -0.12 -7.33 24.33
N THR A 157 0.35 -8.22 23.48
CA THR A 157 1.46 -7.95 22.56
C THR A 157 1.01 -8.11 21.11
N THR A 158 1.77 -7.53 20.18
CA THR A 158 1.47 -7.55 18.75
C THR A 158 2.60 -8.20 17.96
N GLN A 159 2.26 -8.88 16.88
CA GLN A 159 3.25 -9.38 15.91
C GLN A 159 3.54 -8.37 14.79
N ASP A 160 4.47 -8.75 13.90
CA ASP A 160 4.73 -8.01 12.67
C ASP A 160 3.44 -7.92 11.81
N PRO A 161 3.24 -6.79 11.11
CA PRO A 161 2.04 -6.56 10.33
C PRO A 161 1.98 -7.43 9.08
N ILE A 162 0.77 -7.84 8.75
CA ILE A 162 0.44 -8.54 7.51
C ILE A 162 -0.25 -7.56 6.59
N ILE A 163 0.33 -7.34 5.40
CA ILE A 163 -0.24 -6.48 4.36
C ILE A 163 -0.82 -7.38 3.28
N THR A 164 -2.12 -7.24 3.03
CA THR A 164 -2.85 -7.98 1.99
C THR A 164 -3.51 -7.00 1.05
N ILE A 165 -3.43 -7.27 -0.27
CA ILE A 165 -4.10 -6.47 -1.30
C ILE A 165 -5.21 -7.31 -1.91
N GLU A 166 -6.44 -6.92 -1.63
CA GLU A 166 -7.65 -7.53 -2.18
C GLU A 166 -8.26 -6.62 -3.25
N SER A 167 -9.30 -7.10 -3.92
CA SER A 167 -10.00 -6.32 -4.93
C SER A 167 -10.58 -5.03 -4.31
N GLY A 168 -10.02 -3.88 -4.69
CA GLY A 168 -10.48 -2.56 -4.28
C GLY A 168 -10.02 -2.11 -2.88
N VAL A 169 -9.18 -2.88 -2.18
CA VAL A 169 -8.77 -2.53 -0.81
C VAL A 169 -7.39 -3.08 -0.45
N ILE A 170 -6.61 -2.27 0.27
CA ILE A 170 -5.40 -2.70 0.96
C ILE A 170 -5.77 -2.89 2.43
N LYS A 171 -5.46 -4.07 2.99
CA LYS A 171 -5.65 -4.40 4.40
C LYS A 171 -4.30 -4.54 5.08
N ILE A 172 -4.11 -3.81 6.18
CA ILE A 172 -2.96 -3.96 7.07
C ILE A 172 -3.48 -4.50 8.39
N ALA A 173 -3.06 -5.70 8.78
CA ALA A 173 -3.47 -6.37 10.00
C ALA A 173 -2.28 -6.60 10.93
N ILE A 174 -2.53 -6.62 12.24
CA ILE A 174 -1.59 -7.12 13.25
C ILE A 174 -2.32 -8.14 14.13
N ASP A 175 -1.62 -9.23 14.44
CA ASP A 175 -2.13 -10.27 15.33
C ASP A 175 -1.90 -9.89 16.79
N LEU A 176 -2.88 -10.19 17.64
CA LEU A 176 -2.80 -9.96 19.08
C LEU A 176 -2.48 -11.24 19.83
N LEU A 177 -1.52 -11.16 20.75
CA LEU A 177 -1.17 -12.24 21.68
C LEU A 177 -1.50 -11.82 23.10
N TYR A 178 -2.11 -12.73 23.85
CA TYR A 178 -2.52 -12.53 25.25
C TYR A 178 -1.68 -13.42 26.16
N GLU A 179 -1.03 -12.82 27.16
CA GLU A 179 -0.21 -13.50 28.18
C GLU A 179 -0.72 -13.21 29.60
#